data_AF-A0A2U3NLX0-F1
#
_entry.id   AF-A0A2U3NLX0-F1
#
_cell.length_a   1.000
_cell.length_b   1.000
_cell.length_c   1.000
_cell.angle_alpha   90.00
_cell.angle_beta   90.00
_cell.angle_gamma   90.00
#
_symmetry.space_group_name_H-M   'P 1'
#
loop_
_entity.id
_entity.type
_entity.pdbx_description
1 polymer ?
#
loop_
_entity_poly.entity_id
_entity_poly.type
_entity_poly.pdbx_seq_one_letter_code
_entity_poly.pdbx_strand_id
1 'polypeptide(L)'
;MLAAFGFETLGVVVGDMFFVDPTPNEGQETPERGVRLELRVVDRAEPQGSIYAGIPIAFNRPVWRVDLFGSTASPPGTLDRAHHHPKFKGWEPGRRNFVPELSADPVSWLAAELADPAAVLERAGVDPDGVPEADKAGLAAAAPDIVAAVKRMLDGVRDGELAPAPPEPVAAARTGWL
;
A
#
# COMPACT_ATOMS: atom_id res chain seq x y z
N MET A 1 -9.16 2.33 8.52
CA MET A 1 -8.23 1.40 9.22
C MET A 1 -6.81 1.64 8.72
N LEU A 2 -5.81 1.48 9.60
CA LEU A 2 -4.38 1.52 9.26
C LEU A 2 -3.69 0.35 9.96
N ALA A 3 -2.83 -0.36 9.24
CA ALA A 3 -1.89 -1.33 9.79
C ALA A 3 -0.47 -0.96 9.33
N ALA A 4 0.52 -1.19 10.19
CA ALA A 4 1.91 -0.93 9.88
C ALA A 4 2.80 -2.06 10.41
N PHE A 5 3.79 -2.44 9.60
CA PHE A 5 4.79 -3.46 9.90
C PHE A 5 6.15 -2.79 9.76
N GLY A 6 6.88 -2.61 10.86
CA GLY A 6 8.17 -1.94 10.88
C GLY A 6 9.32 -2.95 11.02
N PHE A 7 10.37 -2.72 10.24
CA PHE A 7 11.67 -3.38 10.35
C PHE A 7 12.71 -2.34 10.81
N GLU A 8 14.00 -2.55 10.54
CA GLU A 8 15.04 -1.62 10.98
C GLU A 8 15.02 -0.31 10.19
N THR A 9 15.01 -0.39 8.85
CA THR A 9 15.07 0.73 7.91
C THR A 9 13.93 0.73 6.89
N LEU A 10 13.18 -0.38 6.79
CA LEU A 10 12.01 -0.53 5.94
C LEU A 10 10.74 -0.69 6.77
N GLY A 11 9.61 -0.41 6.14
CA GLY A 11 8.31 -0.68 6.73
C GLY A 11 7.20 -0.71 5.69
N VAL A 12 6.15 -1.47 6.00
CA VAL A 12 4.95 -1.56 5.16
C VAL A 12 3.79 -0.89 5.89
N VAL A 13 3.09 0.00 5.21
CA VAL A 13 1.83 0.58 5.69
C VAL A 13 0.68 0.12 4.79
N VAL A 14 -0.45 -0.22 5.40
CA VAL A 14 -1.64 -0.73 4.72
C VAL A 14 -2.87 0.02 5.22
N GLY A 15 -3.71 0.50 4.31
CA GLY A 15 -4.93 1.22 4.66
C GLY A 15 -6.03 1.02 3.63
N ASP A 16 -7.28 0.98 4.09
CA ASP A 16 -8.43 1.12 3.21
C ASP A 16 -8.51 2.54 2.66
N MET A 17 -9.05 2.65 1.44
CA MET A 17 -9.14 3.92 0.75
C MET A 17 -10.37 3.98 -0.14
N PHE A 18 -11.00 5.16 -0.16
CA PHE A 18 -11.94 5.57 -1.20
C PHE A 18 -11.35 6.76 -1.96
N PHE A 19 -11.46 6.72 -3.29
CA PHE A 19 -10.77 7.63 -4.19
C PHE A 19 -11.68 8.11 -5.32
N VAL A 20 -11.64 9.42 -5.58
CA VAL A 20 -12.24 10.05 -6.75
C VAL A 20 -11.14 10.86 -7.43
N ASP A 21 -10.76 10.44 -8.63
CA ASP A 21 -9.85 11.19 -9.49
C ASP A 21 -10.61 12.35 -10.13
N PRO A 22 -10.21 13.62 -9.92
CA PRO A 22 -10.81 14.75 -10.63
C PRO A 22 -10.49 14.78 -12.13
N THR A 23 -9.49 14.01 -12.56
CA THR A 23 -8.97 13.96 -13.94
C THR A 23 -8.74 12.51 -14.38
N PRO A 24 -9.79 11.69 -14.40
CA PRO A 24 -9.64 10.26 -14.65
C PRO A 24 -9.15 10.00 -16.06
N ASN A 25 -8.38 8.92 -16.22
CA ASN A 25 -8.10 8.38 -17.55
C ASN A 25 -9.37 7.77 -18.15
N GLU A 26 -9.39 7.61 -19.47
CA GLU A 26 -10.47 6.90 -20.16
C GLU A 26 -10.68 5.51 -19.55
N GLY A 27 -11.93 5.24 -19.20
CA GLY A 27 -12.34 4.01 -18.54
C GLY A 27 -12.05 3.97 -17.05
N GLN A 28 -11.59 5.04 -16.39
CA GLN A 28 -11.33 5.13 -14.93
C GLN A 28 -12.18 6.23 -14.25
N GLU A 29 -13.31 6.60 -14.84
CA GLU A 29 -14.13 7.75 -14.42
C GLU A 29 -14.95 7.46 -13.15
N THR A 30 -15.15 6.19 -12.84
CA THR A 30 -15.85 5.78 -11.63
C THR A 30 -14.95 5.94 -10.41
N PRO A 31 -15.49 6.37 -9.26
CA PRO A 31 -14.76 6.27 -8.00
C PRO A 31 -14.19 4.86 -7.79
N GLU A 32 -13.06 4.79 -7.10
CA GLU A 32 -12.38 3.55 -6.76
C GLU A 32 -12.40 3.36 -5.25
N ARG A 33 -12.47 2.10 -4.80
CA ARG A 33 -12.29 1.76 -3.39
C ARG A 33 -11.55 0.44 -3.23
N GLY A 34 -10.87 0.27 -2.10
CA GLY A 34 -10.18 -0.98 -1.75
C GLY A 34 -9.06 -0.73 -0.77
N VAL A 35 -7.92 -1.39 -0.95
CA VAL A 35 -6.79 -1.34 -0.01
C VAL A 35 -5.52 -0.90 -0.72
N ARG A 36 -4.85 0.08 -0.11
CA ARG A 36 -3.52 0.54 -0.49
C ARG A 36 -2.48 -0.06 0.43
N LEU A 37 -1.38 -0.52 -0.15
CA LEU A 37 -0.16 -0.92 0.54
C LEU A 37 1.00 -0.08 0.03
N GLU A 38 1.84 0.41 0.92
CA GLU A 38 3.10 1.07 0.56
C GLU A 38 4.28 0.47 1.33
N LEU A 39 5.35 0.16 0.61
CA LEU A 39 6.67 -0.04 1.20
C LEU A 39 7.34 1.33 1.33
N ARG A 40 7.85 1.63 2.52
CA ARG A 40 8.43 2.92 2.90
C ARG A 40 9.77 2.72 3.60
N VAL A 41 10.60 3.75 3.53
CA VAL A 41 11.76 3.91 4.42
C VAL A 41 11.26 4.31 5.80
N VAL A 42 11.82 3.71 6.85
CA VAL A 42 11.51 3.98 8.24
C VAL A 42 12.67 4.70 8.90
N ASP A 43 12.37 5.81 9.57
CA ASP A 43 13.32 6.53 10.42
C ASP A 43 12.95 6.31 11.89
N ARG A 44 13.90 5.77 12.65
CA ARG A 44 13.83 5.69 14.12
C ARG A 44 14.64 6.84 14.70
N ALA A 45 13.99 7.72 15.45
CA ALA A 45 14.67 8.85 16.08
C ALA A 45 15.54 8.41 17.27
N GLU A 46 16.42 9.30 17.73
CA GLU A 46 17.10 9.14 19.01
C GLU A 46 16.09 9.13 20.18
N PRO A 47 16.35 8.34 21.24
CA PRO A 47 15.53 8.36 22.45
C PRO A 47 15.34 9.77 23.01
N GLN A 48 14.11 10.11 23.37
CA GLN A 48 13.76 11.44 23.84
C GLN A 48 13.65 11.45 25.36
N GLY A 49 14.56 12.12 26.07
CA GLY A 49 14.43 12.29 27.52
C GLY A 49 14.88 11.07 28.32
N SER A 50 14.05 10.57 29.24
CA SER A 50 14.45 9.52 30.18
C SER A 50 14.46 8.12 29.55
N ILE A 51 15.06 7.14 30.25
CA ILE A 51 15.11 5.74 29.81
C ILE A 51 13.74 5.07 29.59
N TYR A 52 12.66 5.64 30.14
CA TYR A 52 11.30 5.12 30.01
C TYR A 52 10.51 5.76 28.87
N ALA A 53 11.10 6.75 28.19
CA ALA A 53 10.42 7.46 27.13
C ALA A 53 10.33 6.61 25.86
N GLY A 54 9.21 6.75 25.16
CA GLY A 54 9.05 6.16 23.83
C GLY A 54 10.00 6.78 22.81
N ILE A 55 10.28 6.02 21.76
CA ILE A 55 11.10 6.47 20.63
C ILE A 55 10.17 6.80 19.47
N PRO A 56 10.21 8.02 18.90
CA PRO A 56 9.48 8.34 17.68
C PRO A 56 9.95 7.46 16.51
N ILE A 57 8.98 6.87 15.80
CA ILE A 57 9.20 6.05 14.60
C ILE A 57 8.36 6.64 13.48
N ALA A 58 8.99 6.95 12.35
CA ALA A 58 8.34 7.57 11.20
C ALA A 58 8.42 6.67 9.96
N PHE A 59 7.27 6.33 9.37
CA PHE A 59 7.18 5.67 8.07
C PHE A 59 7.18 6.74 6.97
N ASN A 60 8.37 7.09 6.50
CA ASN A 60 8.63 8.23 5.63
C ASN A 60 8.50 7.84 4.16
N ARG A 61 9.54 8.09 3.35
CA ARG A 61 9.49 8.10 1.89
C ARG A 61 8.96 6.75 1.33
N PRO A 62 7.89 6.74 0.53
CA PRO A 62 7.46 5.55 -0.19
C PRO A 62 8.44 5.19 -1.31
N VAL A 63 8.64 3.89 -1.50
CA VAL A 63 9.49 3.34 -2.56
C VAL A 63 8.68 2.49 -3.55
N TRP A 64 7.62 1.84 -3.06
CA TRP A 64 6.73 1.02 -3.86
C TRP A 64 5.32 1.11 -3.28
N ARG A 65 4.31 1.10 -4.15
CA ARG A 65 2.90 1.12 -3.76
C ARG A 65 2.10 0.11 -4.57
N VAL A 66 1.16 -0.54 -3.92
CA VAL A 66 0.16 -1.40 -4.54
C VAL A 66 -1.22 -0.87 -4.17
N ASP A 67 -2.07 -0.71 -5.16
CA ASP A 67 -3.44 -0.26 -5.03
C ASP A 67 -4.35 -1.40 -5.47
N LEU A 68 -4.88 -2.15 -4.50
CA LEU A 68 -5.84 -3.23 -4.72
C LEU A 68 -7.25 -2.64 -4.67
N PHE A 69 -7.63 -1.99 -5.77
CA PHE A 69 -8.91 -1.29 -5.88
C PHE A 69 -9.85 -1.94 -6.88
N GLY A 70 -11.13 -1.66 -6.68
CA GLY A 70 -12.19 -1.87 -7.66
C GLY A 70 -12.98 -0.60 -7.92
N SER A 71 -13.64 -0.56 -9.09
CA SER A 71 -14.65 0.44 -9.38
C SER A 71 -15.82 0.33 -8.40
N THR A 72 -16.35 1.46 -7.94
CA THR A 72 -17.59 1.46 -7.14
C THR A 72 -18.84 1.10 -7.94
N ALA A 73 -18.76 1.00 -9.27
CA ALA A 73 -19.84 0.51 -10.12
C ALA A 73 -19.79 -1.02 -10.33
N SER A 74 -18.68 -1.65 -9.98
CA SER A 74 -18.50 -3.10 -10.04
C SER A 74 -19.07 -3.78 -8.78
N PRO A 75 -19.37 -5.09 -8.81
CA PRO A 75 -19.79 -5.82 -7.62
C PRO A 75 -18.78 -5.64 -6.46
N PRO A 76 -19.23 -5.47 -5.21
CA PRO A 76 -18.33 -5.32 -4.08
C PRO A 76 -17.28 -6.43 -4.00
N GLY A 77 -16.03 -6.06 -3.71
CA GLY A 77 -14.90 -6.99 -3.67
C GLY A 77 -14.25 -7.30 -5.03
N THR A 78 -14.81 -6.79 -6.13
CA THR A 78 -14.11 -6.80 -7.44
C THR A 78 -12.87 -5.92 -7.35
N LEU A 79 -11.73 -6.38 -7.89
CA LEU A 79 -10.46 -5.65 -7.88
C LEU A 79 -9.99 -5.31 -9.32
N ASP A 80 -10.93 -4.88 -10.15
CA ASP A 80 -10.73 -4.56 -11.57
C ASP A 80 -9.90 -3.30 -11.84
N ARG A 81 -9.44 -2.62 -10.77
CA ARG A 81 -8.52 -1.48 -10.80
C ARG A 81 -7.19 -1.76 -10.13
N ALA A 82 -6.90 -3.03 -9.81
CA ALA A 82 -5.65 -3.42 -9.19
C ALA A 82 -4.44 -3.01 -10.04
N HIS A 83 -3.53 -2.26 -9.44
CA HIS A 83 -2.31 -1.79 -10.08
C HIS A 83 -1.22 -1.54 -9.04
N HIS A 84 0.00 -1.30 -9.50
CA HIS A 84 1.09 -0.89 -8.62
C HIS A 84 1.86 0.30 -9.21
N HIS A 85 2.60 0.98 -8.34
CA HIS A 85 3.51 2.06 -8.68
C HIS A 85 4.91 1.60 -8.30
N PRO A 86 5.72 1.14 -9.28
CA PRO A 86 7.05 0.63 -8.99
C PRO A 86 8.01 1.73 -8.55
N LYS A 87 7.76 3.00 -8.90
CA LYS A 87 8.70 4.10 -8.66
C LYS A 87 7.98 5.33 -8.14
N PHE A 88 8.71 6.14 -7.36
CA PHE A 88 8.26 7.40 -6.78
C PHE A 88 9.23 8.53 -7.07
N LYS A 89 8.71 9.76 -7.13
CA LYS A 89 9.48 11.00 -7.04
C LYS A 89 9.09 11.73 -5.76
N GLY A 90 9.89 11.57 -4.71
CA GLY A 90 9.52 12.06 -3.38
C GLY A 90 8.30 11.30 -2.87
N TRP A 91 7.19 12.00 -2.64
CA TRP A 91 5.90 11.43 -2.22
C TRP A 91 4.97 11.10 -3.38
N GLU A 92 5.30 11.56 -4.60
CA GLU A 92 4.43 11.37 -5.76
C GLU A 92 4.70 10.01 -6.44
N PRO A 93 3.66 9.18 -6.61
CA PRO A 93 3.80 7.92 -7.34
C PRO A 93 4.04 8.18 -8.83
N GLY A 94 4.74 7.27 -9.49
CA GLY A 94 4.80 7.21 -10.95
C GLY A 94 3.46 6.82 -11.58
N ARG A 95 3.47 6.53 -12.88
CA ARG A 95 2.26 6.07 -13.59
C ARG A 95 1.71 4.76 -13.01
N ARG A 96 0.39 4.56 -13.13
CA ARG A 96 -0.26 3.28 -12.81
C ARG A 96 0.36 2.17 -13.68
N ASN A 97 0.73 1.06 -13.07
CA ASN A 97 1.23 -0.11 -13.78
C ASN A 97 0.27 -1.28 -13.58
N PHE A 98 -0.38 -1.67 -14.67
CA PHE A 98 -1.29 -2.82 -14.71
C PHE A 98 -0.52 -3.98 -15.33
N VAL A 99 -0.30 -5.03 -14.54
CA VAL A 99 0.35 -6.27 -15.01
C VAL A 99 -0.67 -7.40 -15.01
N PRO A 100 -0.65 -8.30 -16.02
CA PRO A 100 -1.66 -9.35 -16.17
C PRO A 100 -1.84 -10.21 -14.91
N GLU A 101 -0.75 -10.52 -14.22
CA GLU A 101 -0.72 -11.36 -13.02
C GLU A 101 -1.44 -10.69 -11.85
N LEU A 102 -1.23 -9.38 -11.67
CA LEU A 102 -1.90 -8.57 -10.65
C LEU A 102 -3.40 -8.43 -10.96
N SER A 103 -3.78 -8.28 -12.22
CA SER A 103 -5.19 -8.23 -12.59
C SER A 103 -5.90 -9.59 -12.45
N ALA A 104 -5.17 -10.70 -12.63
CA ALA A 104 -5.71 -12.05 -12.55
C ALA A 104 -5.92 -12.53 -11.10
N ASP A 105 -4.92 -12.34 -10.24
CA ASP A 105 -5.00 -12.69 -8.82
C ASP A 105 -4.23 -11.65 -7.96
N PRO A 106 -4.87 -10.53 -7.60
CA PRO A 106 -4.20 -9.41 -6.96
C PRO A 106 -3.54 -9.76 -5.62
N VAL A 107 -4.16 -10.66 -4.85
CA VAL A 107 -3.70 -10.99 -3.49
C VAL A 107 -2.57 -12.01 -3.53
N SER A 108 -2.65 -13.01 -4.41
CA SER A 108 -1.53 -13.94 -4.61
C SER A 108 -0.33 -13.25 -5.25
N TRP A 109 -0.55 -12.32 -6.18
CA TRP A 109 0.51 -11.48 -6.75
C TRP A 109 1.22 -10.67 -5.65
N LEU A 110 0.46 -9.99 -4.78
CA LEU A 110 1.05 -9.24 -3.67
C LEU A 110 1.89 -10.13 -2.76
N ALA A 111 1.42 -11.34 -2.44
CA ALA A 111 2.15 -12.29 -1.62
C ALA A 111 3.48 -12.70 -2.25
N ALA A 112 3.51 -12.92 -3.57
CA ALA A 112 4.73 -13.24 -4.31
C ALA A 112 5.73 -12.08 -4.30
N GLU A 113 5.27 -10.85 -4.50
CA GLU A 113 6.13 -9.65 -4.45
C GLU A 113 6.74 -9.45 -3.06
N LEU A 114 5.96 -9.62 -1.99
CA LEU A 114 6.46 -9.49 -0.62
C LEU A 114 7.43 -10.60 -0.23
N ALA A 115 7.35 -11.77 -0.87
CA ALA A 115 8.26 -12.89 -0.65
C ALA A 115 9.64 -12.68 -1.31
N ASP A 116 9.76 -11.73 -2.26
CA ASP A 116 11.03 -11.30 -2.86
C ASP A 116 11.25 -9.77 -2.76
N PRO A 117 11.57 -9.26 -1.56
CA PRO A 117 11.84 -7.84 -1.35
C PRO A 117 12.96 -7.27 -2.21
N ALA A 118 13.97 -8.08 -2.54
CA ALA A 118 15.11 -7.62 -3.33
C ALA A 118 14.65 -7.22 -4.75
N ALA A 119 13.82 -8.06 -5.39
CA ALA A 119 13.24 -7.74 -6.70
C ALA A 119 12.35 -6.50 -6.67
N VAL A 120 11.58 -6.29 -5.59
CA VAL A 120 10.76 -5.08 -5.41
C VAL A 120 11.64 -3.83 -5.31
N LEU A 121 12.70 -3.88 -4.50
CA LEU A 121 13.63 -2.76 -4.29
C LEU A 121 14.36 -2.41 -5.60
N GLU A 122 14.89 -3.41 -6.30
CA GLU A 122 15.58 -3.21 -7.59
C GLU A 122 14.65 -2.53 -8.59
N ARG A 123 13.41 -3.00 -8.72
CA ARG A 123 12.41 -2.39 -9.60
C ARG A 123 12.07 -0.95 -9.21
N ALA A 124 12.11 -0.66 -7.91
CA ALA A 124 11.95 0.69 -7.38
C ALA A 124 13.16 1.61 -7.59
N GLY A 125 14.27 1.08 -8.11
CA GLY A 125 15.51 1.81 -8.27
C GLY A 125 16.21 2.07 -6.94
N VAL A 126 15.91 1.25 -5.92
CA VAL A 126 16.64 1.22 -4.65
C VAL A 126 17.64 0.07 -4.75
N ASP A 127 18.91 0.35 -4.47
CA ASP A 127 19.95 -0.67 -4.43
C ASP A 127 19.66 -1.67 -3.29
N PRO A 128 19.35 -2.95 -3.61
CA PRO A 128 19.05 -3.95 -2.59
C PRO A 128 20.22 -4.20 -1.64
N ASP A 129 21.47 -4.01 -2.08
CA ASP A 129 22.66 -4.22 -1.25
C ASP A 129 22.85 -3.07 -0.25
N GLY A 130 22.22 -1.91 -0.50
CA GLY A 130 22.14 -0.80 0.43
C GLY A 130 21.09 -0.96 1.54
N VAL A 131 20.28 -2.03 1.51
CA VAL A 131 19.27 -2.34 2.52
C VAL A 131 19.73 -3.53 3.36
N PRO A 132 19.63 -3.47 4.71
CA PRO A 132 20.01 -4.58 5.57
C PRO A 132 19.33 -5.91 5.17
N GLU A 133 20.09 -7.00 5.14
CA GLU A 133 19.54 -8.34 4.89
C GLU A 133 18.45 -8.72 5.91
N ALA A 134 18.58 -8.25 7.15
CA ALA A 134 17.58 -8.47 8.19
C ALA A 134 16.21 -7.85 7.84
N ASP A 135 16.18 -6.71 7.15
CA ASP A 135 14.95 -6.08 6.70
C ASP A 135 14.30 -6.86 5.58
N LYS A 136 15.09 -7.29 4.59
CA LYS A 136 14.59 -8.10 3.47
C LYS A 136 14.07 -9.44 3.96
N ALA A 137 14.84 -10.14 4.80
CA ALA A 137 14.41 -11.41 5.39
C ALA A 137 13.19 -11.22 6.32
N GLY A 138 13.16 -10.16 7.11
CA GLY A 138 12.03 -9.82 7.98
C GLY A 138 10.75 -9.54 7.20
N LEU A 139 10.85 -8.77 6.11
CA LEU A 139 9.71 -8.47 5.23
C LEU A 139 9.18 -9.74 4.57
N ALA A 140 10.05 -10.59 4.02
CA ALA A 140 9.64 -11.85 3.43
C ALA A 140 8.98 -12.79 4.45
N ALA A 141 9.52 -12.86 5.68
CA ALA A 141 8.95 -13.65 6.75
C ALA A 141 7.58 -13.12 7.23
N ALA A 142 7.39 -11.79 7.25
CA ALA A 142 6.14 -11.14 7.64
C ALA A 142 5.09 -11.07 6.52
N ALA A 143 5.45 -11.45 5.28
CA ALA A 143 4.55 -11.40 4.13
C ALA A 143 3.18 -12.06 4.36
N PRO A 144 3.07 -13.25 4.99
CA PRO A 144 1.78 -13.86 5.29
C PRO A 144 0.90 -12.99 6.20
N ASP A 145 1.47 -12.33 7.20
CA ASP A 145 0.73 -11.48 8.15
C ASP A 145 0.29 -10.17 7.50
N ILE A 146 1.14 -9.58 6.66
CA ILE A 146 0.82 -8.40 5.85
C ILE A 146 -0.35 -8.72 4.91
N VAL A 147 -0.26 -9.84 4.17
CA VAL A 147 -1.32 -10.30 3.27
C VAL A 147 -2.62 -10.60 4.04
N ALA A 148 -2.53 -11.18 5.24
CA ALA A 148 -3.70 -11.40 6.08
C ALA A 148 -4.35 -10.08 6.53
N ALA A 149 -3.56 -9.05 6.84
CA ALA A 149 -4.09 -7.72 7.15
C ALA A 149 -4.78 -7.09 5.94
N VAL A 150 -4.17 -7.18 4.76
CA VAL A 150 -4.76 -6.73 3.49
C VAL A 150 -6.09 -7.44 3.21
N LYS A 151 -6.14 -8.78 3.33
CA LYS A 151 -7.38 -9.56 3.14
C LYS A 151 -8.49 -9.12 4.09
N ARG A 152 -8.19 -8.95 5.39
CA ARG A 152 -9.18 -8.46 6.37
C ARG A 152 -9.72 -7.08 6.01
N MET A 153 -8.86 -6.16 5.54
CA MET A 153 -9.32 -4.84 5.11
C MET A 153 -10.15 -4.92 3.82
N LEU A 154 -9.77 -5.77 2.86
CA LEU A 154 -10.54 -5.99 1.64
C LEU A 154 -11.93 -6.58 1.95
N ASP A 155 -12.02 -7.52 2.90
CA ASP A 155 -13.29 -8.05 3.39
C ASP A 155 -14.16 -6.92 3.98
N GLY A 156 -13.58 -6.07 4.85
CA GLY A 156 -14.29 -4.91 5.39
C GLY A 156 -14.74 -3.89 4.33
N VAL A 157 -13.95 -3.67 3.28
CA VAL A 157 -14.34 -2.80 2.16
C VAL A 157 -15.48 -3.43 1.35
N ARG A 158 -15.40 -4.74 1.07
CA ARG A 158 -16.47 -5.49 0.39
C ARG A 158 -17.78 -5.40 1.17
N ASP A 159 -17.72 -5.55 2.48
CA ASP A 159 -18.87 -5.58 3.37
C ASP A 159 -19.40 -4.16 3.69
N GLY A 160 -18.72 -3.12 3.21
CA GLY A 160 -19.12 -1.71 3.35
C GLY A 160 -18.78 -1.09 4.70
N GLU A 161 -17.97 -1.77 5.52
CA GLU A 161 -17.52 -1.32 6.84
C GLU A 161 -16.31 -0.38 6.76
N LEU A 162 -15.50 -0.50 5.70
CA LEU A 162 -14.30 0.28 5.43
C LEU A 162 -14.39 1.03 4.09
N ALA A 163 -13.51 2.02 3.91
CA ALA A 163 -13.49 2.93 2.76
C ALA A 163 -14.87 3.55 2.42
N PRO A 164 -15.55 4.17 3.40
CA PRO A 164 -16.85 4.77 3.14
C PRO A 164 -16.71 5.90 2.10
N ALA A 165 -17.69 5.98 1.20
CA ALA A 165 -17.84 7.13 0.34
C ALA A 165 -18.09 8.40 1.19
N PRO A 166 -17.65 9.58 0.73
CA PRO A 166 -18.07 10.84 1.32
C PRO A 166 -19.61 10.94 1.40
N PRO A 167 -20.16 11.64 2.40
CA PRO A 167 -21.62 11.74 2.60
C PRO A 167 -22.32 12.49 1.45
N GLU A 168 -21.59 13.33 0.72
CA GLU A 168 -22.07 14.07 -0.44
C GLU A 168 -21.15 13.80 -1.65
N PRO A 169 -21.66 13.85 -2.89
CA PRO A 169 -20.83 13.76 -4.09
C PRO A 169 -19.81 14.89 -4.15
N VAL A 170 -18.56 14.56 -4.43
CA VAL A 170 -17.44 15.51 -4.52
C VAL A 170 -16.66 15.31 -5.81
N ALA A 171 -16.08 16.39 -6.33
CA ALA A 171 -15.27 16.36 -7.56
C ALA A 171 -13.92 15.65 -7.37
N ALA A 172 -13.43 15.58 -6.14
CA ALA A 172 -12.21 14.88 -5.77
C ALA A 172 -12.32 14.37 -4.33
N ALA A 173 -11.81 13.17 -4.08
CA ALA A 173 -11.73 12.61 -2.75
C ALA A 173 -10.55 11.66 -2.62
N ARG A 174 -9.93 11.69 -1.45
CA ARG A 174 -9.08 10.64 -0.92
C ARG A 174 -9.41 10.49 0.55
N THR A 175 -10.19 9.48 0.90
CA THR A 175 -10.53 9.18 2.29
C THR A 175 -9.84 7.88 2.70
N GLY A 176 -9.36 7.84 3.94
CA GLY A 176 -8.47 6.78 4.42
C GLY A 176 -7.19 7.38 5.02
N TRP A 177 -6.30 6.51 5.49
CA TRP A 177 -5.02 6.92 6.05
C TRP A 177 -3.93 7.17 5.00
N LEU A 178 -4.10 6.64 3.79
CA LEU A 178 -3.13 6.62 2.69
C LEU A 178 -3.70 7.24 1.39
#